data_AF-A0A7S0STN0-F1
#
_entry.id   AF-A0A7S0STN0-F1
#
_cell.length_a   1.000
_cell.length_b   1.000
_cell.length_c   1.000
_cell.angle_alpha   90.00
_cell.angle_beta   90.00
_cell.angle_gamma   90.00
#
_symmetry.space_group_name_H-M   'P 1'
#
loop_
_entity.id
_entity.type
_entity.pdbx_description
1 polymer ?
#
loop_
_entity_poly.entity_id
_entity_poly.type
_entity_poly.pdbx_seq_one_letter_code
_entity_poly.pdbx_strand_id
1 'polypeptide(L)'
;MVKITEKDGKDWTHAYAEDLKADVYSEVNADPKATVHSVEWRKIMNGDPVEINPSIGAGLKIMTVDEWSSRWKRNDKFPDCLACGSTSTKEHHFMQTWCRGKKQFETELLCSDCHMFSWRSYSDPDFMLPEEYDKVRWERMVADKAAGRKITTDPKKV
;
A
#
# COMPACT_ATOMS: atom_id res chain seq x y z
N MET A 1 23.96 18.72 -23.01
CA MET A 1 23.08 19.57 -22.18
C MET A 1 21.65 19.30 -22.59
N VAL A 2 20.96 18.40 -21.89
CA VAL A 2 19.54 18.13 -22.12
C VAL A 2 18.77 19.13 -21.25
N LYS A 3 18.03 20.04 -21.89
CA LYS A 3 17.10 20.95 -21.22
C LYS A 3 15.95 20.12 -20.69
N ILE A 4 15.82 20.03 -19.38
CA ILE A 4 14.62 19.52 -18.72
C ILE A 4 13.59 20.64 -18.86
N THR A 5 12.55 20.43 -19.67
CA THR A 5 11.40 21.33 -19.76
C THR A 5 10.65 21.31 -18.44
N GLU A 6 10.39 22.49 -17.89
CA GLU A 6 9.57 22.70 -16.69
C GLU A 6 8.25 21.93 -16.85
N LYS A 7 7.95 21.06 -15.88
CA LYS A 7 6.65 20.38 -15.79
C LYS A 7 5.58 21.46 -15.65
N ASP A 8 4.53 21.39 -16.48
CA ASP A 8 3.34 22.21 -16.39
C ASP A 8 2.87 22.33 -14.94
N GLY A 9 3.08 23.50 -14.34
CA GLY A 9 2.68 23.84 -12.98
C GLY A 9 1.19 24.12 -12.90
N LYS A 10 0.36 23.20 -13.40
CA LYS A 10 -1.09 23.35 -13.32
C LYS A 10 -1.50 23.13 -11.87
N ASP A 11 -1.87 24.21 -11.20
CA ASP A 11 -2.48 24.16 -9.88
C ASP A 11 -3.86 23.50 -10.03
N TRP A 12 -4.01 22.32 -9.42
CA TRP A 12 -5.25 21.54 -9.46
C TRP A 12 -6.18 21.88 -8.29
N THR A 13 -5.76 22.79 -7.42
CA THR A 13 -6.57 23.24 -6.30
C THR A 13 -7.83 23.91 -6.86
N HIS A 14 -8.99 23.29 -6.65
CA HIS A 14 -10.30 23.73 -7.16
C HIS A 14 -10.56 23.57 -8.66
N ALA A 15 -9.88 22.65 -9.36
CA ALA A 15 -10.15 22.40 -10.79
C ALA A 15 -11.63 22.02 -11.11
N TYR A 16 -12.39 21.58 -10.12
CA TYR A 16 -13.83 21.28 -10.23
C TYR A 16 -14.74 22.51 -10.03
N ALA A 17 -14.18 23.67 -9.67
CA ALA A 17 -14.90 24.91 -9.36
C ALA A 17 -14.53 26.06 -10.32
N GLU A 18 -13.95 25.74 -11.48
CA GLU A 18 -13.70 26.69 -12.57
C GLU A 18 -14.93 26.79 -13.50
N ASP A 19 -15.09 27.93 -14.20
CA ASP A 19 -16.17 28.19 -15.16
C ASP A 19 -17.61 27.93 -14.66
N LEU A 20 -17.84 28.09 -13.36
CA LEU A 20 -19.16 27.92 -12.75
C LEU A 20 -20.09 29.07 -13.20
N LYS A 21 -21.29 28.70 -13.63
CA LYS A 21 -22.31 29.65 -14.10
C LYS A 21 -23.13 30.28 -12.98
N ALA A 22 -22.85 29.93 -11.73
CA ALA A 22 -23.54 30.39 -10.53
C ALA A 22 -22.57 30.43 -9.34
N ASP A 23 -22.91 31.23 -8.33
CA ASP A 23 -22.10 31.38 -7.12
C ASP A 23 -22.05 30.08 -6.29
N VAL A 24 -20.90 29.80 -5.69
CA VAL A 24 -20.72 28.65 -4.78
C VAL A 24 -21.31 28.97 -3.42
N TYR A 25 -22.35 28.23 -3.03
CA TYR A 25 -22.89 28.30 -1.68
C TYR A 25 -21.93 27.67 -0.67
N SER A 26 -21.53 28.44 0.34
CA SER A 26 -20.60 28.02 1.39
C SER A 26 -21.18 28.33 2.77
N GLU A 27 -21.05 27.39 3.70
CA GLU A 27 -21.45 27.58 5.10
C GLU A 27 -20.55 26.75 6.04
N VAL A 28 -20.58 27.08 7.33
CA VAL A 28 -19.99 26.28 8.40
C VAL A 28 -21.11 25.70 9.25
N ASN A 29 -21.08 24.39 9.45
CA ASN A 29 -22.11 23.59 10.10
C ASN A 29 -21.51 22.78 11.26
N ALA A 30 -22.25 22.64 12.37
CA ALA A 30 -21.83 21.82 13.52
C ALA A 30 -21.98 20.31 13.28
N ASP A 31 -22.94 19.93 12.42
CA ASP A 31 -23.24 18.54 12.04
C ASP A 31 -23.10 18.37 10.51
N PRO A 32 -22.62 17.22 10.02
CA PRO A 32 -22.39 17.00 8.60
C PRO A 32 -23.68 17.08 7.78
N LYS A 33 -23.63 17.79 6.63
CA LYS A 33 -24.70 17.77 5.62
C LYS A 33 -24.80 16.46 4.86
N ALA A 34 -23.66 15.78 4.69
CA ALA A 34 -23.64 14.45 4.13
C ALA A 34 -24.39 13.51 5.09
N THR A 35 -25.22 12.63 4.54
CA THR A 35 -25.95 11.64 5.34
C THR A 35 -24.95 10.68 5.99
N VAL A 36 -24.69 10.92 7.26
CA VAL A 36 -23.85 10.11 8.14
C VAL A 36 -24.68 9.81 9.37
N HIS A 37 -24.74 8.55 9.79
CA HIS A 37 -25.46 8.20 11.00
C HIS A 37 -24.73 8.80 12.23
N SER A 38 -25.46 9.37 13.20
CA SER A 38 -24.87 10.10 14.34
C SER A 38 -23.88 9.27 15.17
N VAL A 39 -24.13 7.96 15.28
CA VAL A 39 -23.22 6.99 15.92
C VAL A 39 -21.88 6.89 15.19
N GLU A 40 -21.91 6.95 13.86
CA GLU A 40 -20.74 6.85 13.00
C GLU A 40 -19.92 8.16 13.06
N TRP A 41 -20.61 9.32 13.07
CA TRP A 41 -19.97 10.63 13.26
C TRP A 41 -19.23 10.73 14.61
N ARG A 42 -19.79 10.17 15.67
CA ARG A 42 -19.18 10.17 17.00
C ARG A 42 -17.81 9.47 17.04
N LYS A 43 -17.58 8.44 16.20
CA LYS A 43 -16.28 7.76 16.10
C LYS A 43 -15.16 8.70 15.68
N ILE A 44 -15.43 9.60 14.71
CA ILE A 44 -14.50 10.67 14.32
C ILE A 44 -14.24 11.62 15.48
N MET A 45 -15.32 12.09 16.13
CA MET A 45 -15.23 13.07 17.22
C MET A 45 -14.46 12.55 18.44
N ASN A 46 -14.41 11.22 18.64
CA ASN A 46 -13.64 10.58 19.70
C ASN A 46 -12.13 10.48 19.39
N GLY A 47 -11.70 10.82 18.17
CA GLY A 47 -10.31 10.69 17.73
C GLY A 47 -9.90 9.27 17.35
N ASP A 48 -10.88 8.37 17.18
CA ASP A 48 -10.60 7.01 16.74
C ASP A 48 -10.08 7.01 15.30
N PRO A 49 -9.09 6.17 14.96
CA PRO A 49 -8.73 5.93 13.57
C PRO A 49 -9.91 5.23 12.88
N VAL A 50 -10.38 5.81 11.78
CA VAL A 50 -11.58 5.35 11.08
C VAL A 50 -11.38 5.21 9.58
N GLU A 51 -12.18 4.34 8.97
CA GLU A 51 -12.37 4.22 7.54
C GLU A 51 -13.80 4.61 7.14
N ILE A 52 -13.93 5.43 6.10
CA ILE A 52 -15.21 5.90 5.55
C ILE A 52 -15.56 5.05 4.33
N ASN A 53 -16.62 4.26 4.45
CA ASN A 53 -17.12 3.39 3.39
C ASN A 53 -18.47 3.89 2.84
N PRO A 54 -18.64 3.97 1.52
CA PRO A 54 -19.95 4.24 0.93
C PRO A 54 -20.90 3.05 1.18
N SER A 55 -22.02 3.27 1.87
CA SER A 55 -23.03 2.25 2.12
C SER A 55 -24.19 2.39 1.12
N ILE A 56 -24.60 1.27 0.52
CA ILE A 56 -25.77 1.23 -0.37
C ILE A 56 -27.02 1.62 0.44
N GLY A 57 -27.66 2.73 0.08
CA GLY A 57 -28.97 3.16 0.60
C GLY A 57 -29.00 3.86 1.96
N ALA A 58 -27.87 3.96 2.70
CA ALA A 58 -27.86 4.49 4.06
C ALA A 58 -26.86 5.65 4.31
N GLY A 59 -26.21 6.15 3.25
CA GLY A 59 -25.19 7.19 3.37
C GLY A 59 -23.79 6.63 3.61
N LEU A 60 -22.91 7.39 4.27
CA LEU A 60 -21.56 6.95 4.59
C LEU A 60 -21.55 6.17 5.91
N LYS A 61 -20.85 5.03 5.90
CA LYS A 61 -20.56 4.24 7.10
C LYS A 61 -19.13 4.54 7.55
N ILE A 62 -18.94 4.85 8.83
CA ILE A 62 -17.64 5.17 9.40
C ILE A 62 -17.28 4.05 10.37
N MET A 63 -16.35 3.20 10.02
CA MET A 63 -15.92 2.11 10.90
C MET A 63 -14.63 2.50 11.58
N THR A 64 -14.46 2.16 12.86
CA THR A 64 -13.13 2.20 13.45
C THR A 64 -12.24 1.17 12.75
N VAL A 65 -10.92 1.34 12.79
CA VAL A 65 -9.99 0.36 12.21
C VAL A 65 -10.19 -1.03 12.84
N ASP A 66 -10.54 -1.10 14.12
CA ASP A 66 -10.90 -2.35 14.80
C ASP A 66 -12.19 -2.97 14.24
N GLU A 67 -13.25 -2.18 14.06
CA GLU A 67 -14.50 -2.65 13.47
C GLU A 67 -14.27 -3.15 12.03
N TRP A 68 -13.49 -2.42 11.24
CA TRP A 68 -13.17 -2.75 9.86
C TRP A 68 -12.35 -4.03 9.73
N SER A 69 -11.27 -4.14 10.50
CA SER A 69 -10.34 -5.29 10.48
C SER A 69 -10.82 -6.49 11.30
N SER A 70 -11.93 -6.36 12.04
CA SER A 70 -12.48 -7.41 12.92
C SER A 70 -12.72 -8.75 12.20
N ARG A 71 -13.10 -8.69 10.92
CA ARG A 71 -13.42 -9.86 10.10
C ARG A 71 -12.19 -10.56 9.55
N TRP A 72 -11.03 -9.92 9.63
CA TRP A 72 -9.80 -10.43 9.07
C TRP A 72 -9.11 -11.38 10.03
N LYS A 73 -8.50 -12.41 9.44
CA LYS A 73 -7.73 -13.41 10.19
C LYS A 73 -6.34 -12.86 10.46
N ARG A 74 -5.69 -13.36 11.50
CA ARG A 74 -4.25 -13.13 11.69
C ARG A 74 -3.48 -13.99 10.70
N ASN A 75 -2.36 -13.48 10.19
CA ASN A 75 -1.44 -14.26 9.38
C ASN A 75 -0.35 -14.89 10.27
N ASP A 76 -0.43 -16.20 10.49
CA ASP A 76 0.53 -16.93 11.34
C ASP A 76 1.89 -17.17 10.67
N LYS A 77 1.99 -17.00 9.34
CA LYS A 77 3.24 -17.18 8.58
C LYS A 77 4.13 -15.96 8.62
N PHE A 78 3.52 -14.78 8.68
CA PHE A 78 4.21 -13.49 8.75
C PHE A 78 3.61 -12.63 9.88
N PRO A 79 3.68 -13.07 11.15
CA PRO A 79 2.94 -12.41 12.23
C PRO A 79 3.39 -10.98 12.52
N ASP A 80 4.62 -10.61 12.16
CA ASP A 80 5.27 -9.39 12.62
C ASP A 80 4.98 -8.18 11.70
N CYS A 81 4.69 -7.03 12.32
CA CYS A 81 4.66 -5.73 11.66
C CYS A 81 6.09 -5.26 11.33
N LEU A 82 6.33 -4.83 10.08
CA LEU A 82 7.64 -4.34 9.66
C LEU A 82 8.00 -2.96 10.24
N ALA A 83 7.02 -2.20 10.71
CA ALA A 83 7.25 -0.85 11.26
C ALA A 83 7.58 -0.86 12.76
N CYS A 84 6.82 -1.61 13.56
CA CYS A 84 6.95 -1.60 15.02
C CYS A 84 7.29 -2.96 15.65
N GLY A 85 7.37 -4.04 14.85
CA GLY A 85 7.64 -5.39 15.35
C GLY A 85 6.50 -6.04 16.13
N SER A 86 5.33 -5.39 16.24
CA SER A 86 4.17 -5.99 16.89
C SER A 86 3.67 -7.23 16.15
N THR A 87 3.20 -8.22 16.91
CA THR A 87 2.53 -9.41 16.39
C THR A 87 1.00 -9.29 16.30
N SER A 88 0.46 -8.14 16.73
CA SER A 88 -0.96 -7.81 16.67
C SER A 88 -1.30 -7.36 15.24
N THR A 89 -1.42 -8.34 14.34
CA THR A 89 -1.61 -8.10 12.91
C THR A 89 -2.84 -8.82 12.35
N LYS A 90 -3.44 -8.21 11.33
CA LYS A 90 -4.62 -8.67 10.60
C LYS A 90 -4.30 -8.76 9.11
N GLU A 91 -4.70 -9.84 8.46
CA GLU A 91 -4.46 -10.08 7.05
C GLU A 91 -5.49 -9.32 6.20
N HIS A 92 -5.04 -8.24 5.57
CA HIS A 92 -5.85 -7.46 4.64
C HIS A 92 -5.91 -8.14 3.26
N HIS A 93 -4.78 -8.67 2.81
CA HIS A 93 -4.63 -9.29 1.51
C HIS A 93 -3.74 -10.51 1.59
N PHE A 94 -4.15 -11.58 0.91
CA PHE A 94 -3.30 -12.74 0.65
C PHE A 94 -3.66 -13.39 -0.68
N MET A 95 -2.66 -13.54 -1.54
CA MET A 95 -2.73 -14.34 -2.76
C MET A 95 -1.55 -15.29 -2.81
N GLN A 96 -1.81 -16.52 -3.24
CA GLN A 96 -0.78 -17.51 -3.50
C GLN A 96 -1.10 -18.29 -4.76
N THR A 97 -0.14 -18.33 -5.68
CA THR A 97 -0.25 -19.04 -6.95
C THR A 97 0.87 -20.05 -7.07
N TRP A 98 0.50 -21.26 -7.49
CA TRP A 98 1.42 -22.31 -7.92
C TRP A 98 1.20 -22.58 -9.40
N CYS A 99 2.18 -22.27 -10.24
CA CYS A 99 2.10 -22.52 -11.68
C CYS A 99 3.41 -23.10 -12.19
N ARG A 100 3.34 -24.25 -12.89
CA ARG A 100 4.51 -24.92 -13.52
C ARG A 100 5.70 -25.11 -12.57
N GLY A 101 5.44 -25.49 -11.33
CA GLY A 101 6.46 -25.69 -10.31
C GLY A 101 7.02 -24.41 -9.67
N LYS A 102 6.52 -23.23 -10.06
CA LYS A 102 6.88 -21.93 -9.49
C LYS A 102 5.81 -21.44 -8.51
N LYS A 103 6.28 -20.94 -7.37
CA LYS A 103 5.51 -20.31 -6.31
C LYS A 103 5.56 -18.80 -6.46
N GLN A 104 4.40 -18.17 -6.37
CA GLN A 104 4.30 -16.73 -6.19
C GLN A 104 3.34 -16.47 -5.04
N PHE A 105 3.65 -15.50 -4.19
CA PHE A 105 2.70 -15.03 -3.20
C PHE A 105 2.83 -13.54 -2.98
N GLU A 106 1.72 -12.93 -2.57
CA GLU A 106 1.62 -11.54 -2.15
C GLU A 106 0.78 -11.50 -0.88
N THR A 107 1.21 -10.73 0.10
CA THR A 107 0.49 -10.58 1.36
C THR A 107 0.63 -9.17 1.90
N GLU A 108 -0.47 -8.66 2.42
CA GLU A 108 -0.54 -7.38 3.10
C GLU A 108 -1.19 -7.55 4.46
N LEU A 109 -0.54 -7.01 5.49
CA LEU A 109 -1.01 -7.06 6.86
C LEU A 109 -1.22 -5.65 7.40
N LEU A 110 -2.33 -5.44 8.09
CA LEU A 110 -2.57 -4.27 8.93
C LEU A 110 -2.10 -4.56 10.36
N CYS A 111 -1.32 -3.66 10.96
CA CYS A 111 -0.99 -3.73 12.38
C CYS A 111 -2.06 -3.03 13.22
N SER A 112 -2.61 -3.70 14.22
CA SER A 112 -3.62 -3.12 15.12
C SER A 112 -3.03 -2.12 16.13
N ASP A 113 -1.72 -2.12 16.35
CA ASP A 113 -1.10 -1.23 17.35
C ASP A 113 -0.65 0.11 16.73
N CYS A 114 -0.09 0.07 15.52
CA CYS A 114 0.41 1.27 14.84
C CYS A 114 -0.37 1.65 13.58
N HIS A 115 -1.37 0.85 13.19
CA HIS A 115 -2.21 1.06 12.00
C HIS A 115 -1.46 1.14 10.66
N MET A 116 -0.20 0.69 10.63
CA MET A 116 0.61 0.62 9.42
C MET A 116 0.40 -0.70 8.68
N PHE A 117 0.51 -0.64 7.35
CA PHE A 117 0.47 -1.81 6.49
C PHE A 117 1.87 -2.37 6.23
N SER A 118 1.98 -3.70 6.22
CA SER A 118 3.21 -4.43 5.88
C SER A 118 2.97 -5.29 4.64
N TRP A 119 3.58 -4.88 3.52
CA TRP A 119 3.54 -5.63 2.26
C TRP A 119 4.71 -6.61 2.17
N ARG A 120 4.45 -7.82 1.68
CA ARG A 120 5.46 -8.80 1.29
C ARG A 120 5.05 -9.49 0.00
N SER A 121 5.99 -9.71 -0.89
CA SER A 121 5.79 -10.52 -2.09
C SER A 121 6.97 -11.45 -2.34
N TYR A 122 6.70 -12.54 -3.03
CA TYR A 122 7.68 -13.53 -3.43
C TYR A 122 7.31 -14.09 -4.80
N SER A 123 8.33 -14.36 -5.60
CA SER A 123 8.21 -15.17 -6.81
C SER A 123 9.43 -16.07 -6.90
N ASP A 124 9.21 -17.36 -7.17
CA ASP A 124 10.28 -18.25 -7.59
C ASP A 124 10.97 -17.64 -8.82
N PRO A 125 12.31 -17.71 -8.88
CA PRO A 125 13.04 -17.26 -10.05
C PRO A 125 12.67 -18.10 -11.27
N ASP A 126 12.70 -17.48 -12.44
CA ASP A 126 12.61 -18.22 -13.69
C ASP A 126 13.82 -19.15 -13.83
N PHE A 127 13.60 -20.35 -14.38
CA PHE A 127 14.69 -21.23 -14.78
C PHE A 127 15.47 -20.53 -15.89
N MET A 128 16.66 -20.05 -15.58
CA MET A 128 17.60 -19.51 -16.56
C MET A 128 18.45 -20.66 -17.11
N LEU A 129 18.64 -20.70 -18.43
CA LEU A 129 19.70 -21.51 -19.02
C LEU A 129 21.07 -21.05 -18.49
N PRO A 130 22.10 -21.92 -18.45
CA PRO A 130 23.44 -21.53 -17.98
C PRO A 130 23.98 -20.27 -18.68
N GLU A 131 23.72 -20.13 -19.98
CA GLU A 131 24.12 -18.95 -20.77
C GLU A 131 23.40 -17.66 -20.33
N GLU A 132 22.11 -17.76 -19.99
CA GLU A 132 21.31 -16.62 -19.51
C GLU A 132 21.75 -16.20 -18.10
N TYR A 133 22.05 -17.17 -17.23
CA TYR A 133 22.61 -16.90 -15.91
C TYR A 133 23.98 -16.21 -16.00
N ASP A 134 24.87 -16.71 -16.86
CA ASP A 134 26.18 -16.11 -17.06
C ASP A 134 26.08 -14.69 -17.61
N LYS A 135 25.15 -14.44 -18.55
CA LYS A 135 24.89 -13.09 -19.07
C LYS A 135 24.46 -12.12 -17.97
N VAL A 136 23.46 -12.47 -17.17
CA VAL A 136 22.96 -11.63 -16.05
C VAL A 136 24.06 -11.39 -15.01
N ARG A 137 24.86 -12.42 -14.71
CA ARG A 137 25.99 -12.32 -13.78
C ARG A 137 27.06 -11.35 -14.30
N TRP A 138 27.42 -11.45 -15.58
CA TRP A 138 28.36 -10.52 -16.21
C TRP A 138 27.84 -9.09 -16.23
N GLU A 139 26.57 -8.88 -16.57
CA GLU A 139 25.94 -7.55 -16.58
C GLU A 139 25.95 -6.91 -15.19
N ARG A 140 25.65 -7.68 -14.12
CA ARG A 140 25.77 -7.21 -12.73
C ARG A 140 27.21 -6.86 -12.36
N MET A 141 28.18 -7.70 -12.72
CA MET A 141 29.61 -7.42 -12.45
C MET A 141 30.08 -6.13 -13.14
N VAL A 142 29.66 -5.89 -14.37
CA VAL A 142 29.97 -4.64 -15.10
C VAL A 142 29.31 -3.44 -14.43
N ALA A 143 28.04 -3.55 -14.03
CA ALA A 143 27.31 -2.48 -13.36
C ALA A 143 27.89 -2.15 -11.98
N ASP A 144 28.26 -3.15 -11.18
CA ASP A 144 28.88 -2.96 -9.87
C ASP A 144 30.27 -2.34 -9.99
N LYS A 145 31.07 -2.75 -11.00
CA LYS A 145 32.36 -2.13 -11.32
C LYS A 145 32.19 -0.66 -11.74
N ALA A 146 31.19 -0.35 -12.55
CA ALA A 146 30.87 1.02 -12.95
C ALA A 146 30.41 1.88 -11.76
N ALA A 147 29.72 1.28 -10.79
CA ALA A 147 29.22 1.96 -9.59
C ALA A 147 30.22 1.98 -8.42
N GLY A 148 31.44 1.43 -8.59
CA GLY A 148 32.46 1.37 -7.54
C GLY A 148 32.10 0.46 -6.34
N ARG A 149 31.12 -0.45 -6.50
CA ARG A 149 30.70 -1.39 -5.46
C ARG A 149 31.68 -2.56 -5.39
N LYS A 150 32.03 -3.00 -4.17
CA LYS A 150 32.91 -4.17 -3.98
C LYS A 150 32.22 -5.42 -4.50
N ILE A 151 32.90 -6.19 -5.35
CA ILE A 151 32.41 -7.47 -5.87
C ILE A 151 32.37 -8.47 -4.72
N THR A 152 31.17 -8.81 -4.25
CA THR A 152 30.98 -9.93 -3.33
C THR A 152 31.07 -11.23 -4.13
N THR A 153 32.04 -12.07 -3.80
CA THR A 153 32.14 -13.42 -4.35
C THR A 153 31.05 -14.30 -3.74
N ASP A 154 30.31 -15.03 -4.59
CA ASP A 154 29.29 -15.96 -4.12
C ASP A 154 29.90 -17.01 -3.17
N PRO A 155 29.22 -17.37 -2.07
CA PRO A 155 29.69 -18.45 -1.21
C PRO A 155 29.77 -19.75 -2.01
N LYS A 156 30.87 -20.49 -1.84
CA LYS A 156 31.08 -21.81 -2.44
C LYS A 156 29.87 -22.69 -2.12
N LYS A 157 29.19 -23.19 -3.16
CA LYS A 157 28.20 -24.27 -3.02
C LYS A 157 28.93 -25.48 -2.39
N VAL A 158 28.48 -25.88 -1.20
CA VAL A 158 28.81 -27.16 -0.56
C VAL A 158 27.94 -28.25 -1.18
#